data_AF-A0A968MBW7-F1
#
_entry.id   AF-A0A968MBW7-F1
#
_cell.length_a   1.000
_cell.length_b   1.000
_cell.length_c   1.000
_cell.angle_alpha   90.00
_cell.angle_beta   90.00
_cell.angle_gamma   90.00
#
_symmetry.space_group_name_H-M   'P 1'
#
loop_
_entity.id
_entity.type
_entity.pdbx_description
1 polymer ?
#
loop_
_entity_poly.entity_id
_entity_poly.type
_entity_poly.pdbx_seq_one_letter_code
_entity_poly.pdbx_strand_id
1 'polypeptide(L)' 'MKGVFELTEKEYNLSQKEVIWLIDDVSTTGTTLLECAKLLKKKYPFLQIYGVVVSGN' A
#
# COMPACT_ATOMS: atom_id res chain seq x y z
N MET A 1 0.08 -8.79 14.34
CA MET A 1 1.01 -7.71 14.75
C MET A 1 0.28 -6.37 14.67
N LYS A 2 -0.01 -5.72 15.79
CA LYS A 2 -0.44 -4.31 15.81
C LYS A 2 0.83 -3.45 15.86
N GLY A 3 0.98 -2.50 14.95
CA GLY A 3 2.07 -1.50 15.00
C GLY A 3 3.26 -1.69 14.05
N VAL A 4 3.24 -2.65 13.11
CA VAL A 4 4.32 -2.82 12.11
C VAL A 4 4.09 -1.94 10.88
N PHE A 5 2.83 -1.69 10.54
CA PHE A 5 2.45 -0.86 9.40
C PHE A 5 1.67 0.35 9.90
N GLU A 6 2.08 1.54 9.47
CA GLU A 6 1.38 2.80 9.74
C GLU A 6 1.58 3.80 8.60
N LEU A 7 0.62 4.72 8.44
CA LEU A 7 0.78 5.89 7.58
C LEU A 7 1.32 7.02 8.44
N THR A 8 2.55 7.46 8.19
CA THR A 8 3.14 8.58 8.92
C THR A 8 2.44 9.90 8.56
N GLU A 9 2.29 10.79 9.55
CA GLU A 9 1.63 12.10 9.41
C GLU A 9 2.40 13.13 8.56
N LYS A 10 3.53 12.75 7.93
CA LYS A 10 4.08 13.52 6.80
C LYS A 10 3.12 13.36 5.61
N GLU A 11 2.06 14.17 5.64
CA GLU A 11 0.89 13.98 4.80
C GLU A 11 1.20 14.30 3.33
N TYR A 12 1.28 13.26 2.52
CA TYR A 12 0.96 13.39 1.10
C TYR A 12 -0.57 13.38 0.96
N ASN A 13 -1.13 14.48 0.48
CA ASN A 13 -2.55 14.56 0.19
C ASN A 13 -2.85 13.74 -1.07
N LEU A 14 -3.48 12.58 -0.90
CA LEU A 14 -3.89 11.69 -1.99
C LEU A 14 -5.34 11.91 -2.44
N SER A 15 -6.03 12.94 -1.94
CA SER A 15 -7.45 13.19 -2.26
C SER A 15 -7.73 13.44 -3.74
N GLN A 16 -6.71 13.89 -4.47
CA GLN A 16 -6.78 14.15 -5.92
C GLN A 16 -6.21 13.01 -6.76
N LYS A 17 -5.81 11.90 -6.15
CA LYS A 17 -5.30 10.73 -6.86
C LYS A 17 -6.40 9.70 -6.99
N GLU A 18 -6.47 9.05 -8.14
CA GLU A 18 -7.43 7.95 -8.35
C GLU A 18 -6.73 6.59 -8.27
N VAL A 19 -5.45 6.54 -8.67
CA VAL A 19 -4.66 5.31 -8.78
C VAL A 19 -3.35 5.44 -8.00
N ILE A 20 -2.98 4.40 -7.25
CA ILE A 20 -1.68 4.23 -6.59
C ILE A 20 -1.07 2.90 -7.00
N TRP A 21 0.25 2.91 -7.22
CA TRP A 21 1.06 1.71 -7.42
C TRP A 21 1.91 1.46 -6.19
N LEU A 22 1.80 0.27 -5.62
CA LEU A 22 2.71 -0.25 -4.62
C LEU A 22 3.76 -1.09 -5.33
N ILE A 23 5.03 -0.80 -5.07
CA ILE A 23 6.15 -1.46 -5.73
C ILE A 23 7.00 -2.11 -4.64
N ASP A 24 7.29 -3.40 -4.81
CA ASP A 24 8.18 -4.17 -3.94
C ASP A 24 9.24 -4.86 -4.81
N ASP A 25 10.45 -5.05 -4.31
CA ASP A 25 11.49 -5.76 -5.05
C ASP A 25 11.26 -7.28 -4.99
N VAL A 26 10.98 -7.82 -3.80
CA VAL A 26 10.74 -9.25 -3.59
C VAL A 26 9.52 -9.46 -2.70
N SER A 27 8.60 -10.33 -3.14
CA SER A 27 7.47 -10.76 -2.31
C SER A 27 7.37 -12.27 -2.19
N THR A 28 7.16 -12.77 -0.99
CA THR A 28 6.93 -14.21 -0.76
C THR A 28 5.44 -14.52 -0.72
N THR A 29 4.71 -13.95 0.22
CA THR A 29 3.27 -14.20 0.41
C THR A 29 2.40 -13.01 0.02
N GLY A 30 2.97 -11.90 -0.45
CA GLY A 30 2.24 -10.66 -0.73
C GLY A 30 1.74 -9.91 0.51
N THR A 31 2.02 -10.40 1.72
CA THR A 31 1.43 -9.85 2.97
C THR A 31 1.83 -8.40 3.19
N THR A 32 3.08 -8.03 2.91
CA THR A 32 3.56 -6.64 3.04
C THR A 32 2.74 -5.69 2.17
N LEU A 33 2.63 -5.98 0.87
CA LEU A 33 1.82 -5.19 -0.07
C LEU A 33 0.35 -5.13 0.34
N LEU A 34 -0.21 -6.24 0.83
CA LEU A 34 -1.60 -6.31 1.27
C LEU A 34 -1.86 -5.43 2.50
N GLU A 35 -0.97 -5.45 3.50
CA GLU A 35 -1.10 -4.60 4.69
C GLU A 35 -0.95 -3.11 4.35
N CYS A 36 -0.03 -2.76 3.44
CA CYS A 36 0.09 -1.40 2.90
C CYS A 36 -1.20 -0.96 2.19
N ALA A 37 -1.76 -1.81 1.32
CA ALA A 37 -3.00 -1.51 0.61
C ALA A 37 -4.19 -1.33 1.57
N LYS A 38 -4.30 -2.15 2.61
CA LYS A 38 -5.35 -2.02 3.64
C LYS A 38 -5.28 -0.67 4.36
N LEU A 39 -4.08 -0.21 4.74
CA LEU A 39 -3.92 1.10 5.38
C LEU A 39 -4.35 2.25 4.46
N LEU A 40 -3.93 2.21 3.20
CA LEU A 40 -4.31 3.21 2.21
C LEU A 40 -5.82 3.20 1.95
N LYS A 41 -6.43 2.02 1.76
CA LYS A 41 -7.89 1.90 1.57
C LYS A 41 -8.68 2.36 2.78
N LYS A 42 -8.16 2.17 4.00
CA LYS A 42 -8.82 2.65 5.22
C LYS A 42 -8.89 4.18 5.27
N LYS A 43 -7.84 4.89 4.84
CA LYS A 43 -7.81 6.37 4.81
C LYS A 43 -8.44 6.94 3.53
N TYR A 44 -8.28 6.25 2.40
CA TYR A 44 -8.71 6.69 1.07
C TYR A 44 -9.42 5.55 0.32
N PRO A 45 -10.70 5.29 0.61
CA PRO A 45 -11.44 4.16 0.05
C PRO A 45 -11.60 4.19 -1.47
N PHE A 46 -11.58 5.38 -2.06
CA PHE A 46 -11.73 5.61 -3.51
C PHE A 46 -10.50 5.20 -4.33
N LEU A 47 -9.31 5.09 -3.73
CA LEU A 47 -8.08 4.80 -4.48
C LEU A 47 -8.10 3.41 -5.09
N GLN A 48 -7.90 3.30 -6.39
CA GLN A 48 -7.54 2.04 -7.01
C GLN A 48 -6.07 1.74 -6.72
N ILE A 49 -5.77 0.56 -6.20
CA ILE A 49 -4.42 0.19 -5.76
C ILE A 49 -3.96 -1.01 -6.58
N TYR A 50 -2.83 -0.85 -7.26
CA TYR A 50 -2.13 -1.92 -7.97
C TYR A 50 -0.84 -2.26 -7.24
N GLY A 51 -0.42 -3.52 -7.32
CA GLY A 51 0.86 -3.99 -6.79
C GLY A 51 1.72 -4.53 -7.92
N VAL A 52 3.01 -4.17 -7.91
CA VAL A 52 4.02 -4.74 -8.80
C VAL A 52 5.18 -5.25 -7.96
N VAL A 53 5.63 -6.46 -8.27
CA VAL A 53 6.80 -7.08 -7.64
C VAL A 53 7.81 -7.44 -8.72
N VAL A 54 9.10 -7.22 -8.45
CA VAL A 54 10.16 -7.58 -9.41
C VAL A 54 10.39 -9.09 -9.39
N SER A 55 10.33 -9.70 -8.21
CA SER A 55 10.44 -11.15 -8.04
C SER A 55 9.46 -11.65 -6.98
N GLY A 56 8.91 -12.85 -7.20
CA GLY A 56 8.06 -13.51 -6.20
C GLY A 56 8.26 -15.02 -6.18
N ASN A 57 7.88 -15.64 -5.06
CA ASN A 57 7.83 -17.10 -4.88
C ASN A 57 6.42 -17.63 -5.03
#